data_AF-A0A6I6WDB1-F1
#
_entry.id   AF-A0A6I6WDB1-F1
#
_cell.length_a   1.000
_cell.length_b   1.000
_cell.length_c   1.000
_cell.angle_alpha   90.00
_cell.angle_beta   90.00
_cell.angle_gamma   90.00
#
_symmetry.space_group_name_H-M   'P 1'
#
loop_
_entity.id
_entity.type
_entity.pdbx_description
1 polymer ?
#
loop_
_entity_poly.entity_id
_entity_poly.type
_entity_poly.pdbx_seq_one_letter_code
_entity_poly.pdbx_strand_id
1 'polypeptide(L)'
;MAYKQDLLELFTDEHREAERLLAAYEATSDVRRRDALAGRLVTDLARHTVAEEHHLHPVVRRALPDGEHLVARALADRAEAERVVGELSRRAPGGPGAERCVRELSDWLGRHSAYQEDEVFPRLRDVLTRRERLERGTRAAAHAERPLDPGPGLFDRLRERLSARF
;
A
#
# COMPACT_ATOMS: atom_id res chain seq x y z
N MET A 1 -25.65 6.72 7.70
CA MET A 1 -24.65 6.53 6.62
C MET A 1 -24.52 5.04 6.35
N ALA A 2 -24.57 4.60 5.09
CA ALA A 2 -24.30 3.20 4.76
C ALA A 2 -22.79 3.01 4.59
N TYR A 3 -22.18 2.19 5.43
CA TYR A 3 -20.78 1.81 5.29
C TYR A 3 -20.68 0.65 4.30
N LYS A 4 -19.83 0.80 3.28
CA LYS A 4 -19.82 -0.11 2.13
C LYS A 4 -18.56 -0.98 2.03
N GLN A 5 -17.48 -0.61 2.72
CA GLN A 5 -16.21 -1.34 2.66
C GLN A 5 -15.66 -1.60 4.05
N ASP A 6 -15.29 -2.86 4.34
CA ASP A 6 -14.54 -3.26 5.52
C ASP A 6 -13.06 -2.92 5.30
N LEU A 7 -12.40 -2.34 6.31
CA LEU A 7 -11.01 -1.90 6.21
C LEU A 7 -10.05 -3.04 5.82
N LEU A 8 -10.24 -4.22 6.39
CA LEU A 8 -9.32 -5.34 6.19
C LEU A 8 -9.52 -5.97 4.81
N GLU A 9 -10.79 -6.05 4.36
CA GLU A 9 -11.12 -6.48 3.00
C GLU A 9 -10.59 -5.50 1.95
N LEU A 10 -10.72 -4.19 2.19
CA LEU A 10 -10.17 -3.15 1.31
C LEU A 10 -8.66 -3.32 1.09
N PHE A 11 -7.88 -3.44 2.17
CA PHE A 11 -6.42 -3.59 2.02
C PHE A 11 -6.02 -4.94 1.41
N THR A 12 -6.77 -6.00 1.72
CA THR A 12 -6.59 -7.30 1.04
C THR A 12 -6.82 -7.16 -0.46
N ASP A 13 -7.90 -6.50 -0.88
CA ASP A 13 -8.21 -6.29 -2.30
C ASP A 13 -7.13 -5.45 -3.01
N GLU A 14 -6.59 -4.43 -2.32
CA GLU A 14 -5.47 -3.62 -2.81
C GLU A 14 -4.18 -4.46 -2.98
N HIS A 15 -3.86 -5.36 -2.04
CA HIS A 15 -2.75 -6.31 -2.22
C HIS A 15 -2.93 -7.18 -3.45
N ARG A 16 -4.13 -7.77 -3.62
CA ARG A 16 -4.44 -8.62 -4.77
C ARG A 16 -4.35 -7.84 -6.08
N GLU A 17 -4.72 -6.57 -6.09
CA GLU A 17 -4.59 -5.74 -7.28
C GLU A 17 -3.12 -5.42 -7.63
N ALA A 18 -2.29 -5.15 -6.62
CA ALA A 18 -0.86 -4.97 -6.82
C ALA A 18 -0.17 -6.25 -7.33
N GLU A 19 -0.57 -7.43 -6.84
CA GLU A 19 -0.11 -8.72 -7.34
C GLU A 19 -0.52 -8.94 -8.82
N ARG A 20 -1.76 -8.58 -9.20
CA ARG A 20 -2.21 -8.66 -10.59
C ARG A 20 -1.43 -7.73 -11.51
N LEU A 21 -1.08 -6.53 -11.05
CA LEU A 21 -0.24 -5.59 -11.79
C LEU A 21 1.15 -6.16 -12.06
N LEU A 22 1.77 -6.80 -11.07
CA LEU A 22 3.06 -7.47 -11.21
C LEU A 22 2.98 -8.63 -12.20
N ALA A 23 1.98 -9.51 -12.06
CA ALA A 23 1.77 -10.60 -13.02
C ALA A 23 1.55 -10.09 -14.45
N ALA A 24 0.79 -9.01 -14.62
CA ALA A 24 0.58 -8.38 -15.93
C ALA A 24 1.87 -7.76 -16.49
N TYR A 25 2.76 -7.25 -15.64
CA TYR A 25 4.07 -6.71 -16.02
C TYR A 25 5.00 -7.81 -16.54
N GLU A 26 5.04 -8.93 -15.84
CA GLU A 26 5.83 -10.11 -16.22
C GLU A 26 5.33 -10.75 -17.53
N ALA A 27 4.02 -10.78 -17.73
CA ALA A 27 3.38 -11.39 -18.90
C ALA A 27 3.54 -10.60 -20.21
N THR A 28 4.11 -9.39 -20.18
CA THR A 28 4.30 -8.54 -21.37
C THR A 28 5.76 -8.21 -21.59
N SER A 29 6.18 -8.12 -22.85
CA SER A 29 7.48 -7.56 -23.26
C SER A 29 7.37 -6.17 -23.90
N ASP A 30 6.14 -5.66 -24.09
CA ASP A 30 5.91 -4.30 -24.60
C ASP A 30 6.36 -3.25 -23.57
N VAL A 31 7.34 -2.44 -23.96
CA VAL A 31 7.98 -1.44 -23.07
C VAL A 31 7.00 -0.38 -22.60
N ARG A 32 6.08 0.08 -23.47
CA ARG A 32 5.09 1.11 -23.10
C ARG A 32 4.08 0.55 -22.11
N ARG A 33 3.67 -0.71 -22.30
CA ARG A 33 2.78 -1.41 -21.36
C ARG A 33 3.47 -1.65 -20.03
N ARG A 34 4.74 -2.07 -20.02
CA ARG A 34 5.55 -2.21 -18.78
C ARG A 34 5.64 -0.89 -18.02
N ASP A 35 5.91 0.20 -18.73
CA ASP A 35 5.97 1.54 -18.12
C ASP A 35 4.65 1.92 -17.43
N ALA A 36 3.53 1.76 -18.14
CA ALA A 36 2.21 2.07 -17.61
C ALA A 36 1.85 1.20 -16.38
N LEU A 37 2.18 -0.10 -16.42
CA LEU A 37 1.95 -1.03 -15.30
C LEU A 37 2.82 -0.69 -14.09
N ALA A 38 4.11 -0.38 -14.31
CA ALA A 38 5.02 0.04 -13.24
C ALA A 38 4.57 1.37 -12.61
N GLY A 39 4.18 2.35 -13.41
CA GLY A 39 3.65 3.63 -12.93
C GLY A 39 2.37 3.47 -12.12
N ARG A 40 1.47 2.58 -12.55
CA ARG A 40 0.26 2.25 -11.78
C ARG A 40 0.60 1.54 -10.47
N LEU A 41 1.48 0.54 -10.49
CA LEU A 41 1.94 -0.17 -9.29
C LEU A 41 2.52 0.81 -8.26
N VAL A 42 3.41 1.72 -8.69
CA VAL A 42 4.00 2.76 -7.84
C VAL A 42 2.92 3.63 -7.20
N THR A 43 1.94 4.06 -7.98
CA THR A 43 0.86 4.91 -7.49
C THR A 43 -0.01 4.18 -6.46
N ASP A 44 -0.36 2.93 -6.75
CA ASP A 44 -1.25 2.13 -5.91
C ASP A 44 -0.55 1.75 -4.59
N LEU A 45 0.72 1.30 -4.63
CA LEU A 45 1.50 1.01 -3.41
C LEU A 45 1.71 2.25 -2.54
N ALA A 46 1.95 3.43 -3.14
CA ALA A 46 2.11 4.66 -2.38
C ALA A 46 0.80 5.09 -1.69
N ARG A 47 -0.34 4.99 -2.37
CA ARG A 47 -1.65 5.27 -1.77
C ARG A 47 -1.96 4.30 -0.64
N HIS A 48 -1.76 3.01 -0.88
CA HIS A 48 -2.03 1.94 0.05
C HIS A 48 -1.25 2.12 1.35
N THR A 49 0.08 2.22 1.27
CA THR A 49 0.96 2.36 2.44
C THR A 49 0.70 3.64 3.24
N VAL A 50 0.32 4.73 2.58
CA VAL A 50 -0.08 5.95 3.26
C VAL A 50 -1.46 5.80 3.90
N ALA A 51 -2.42 5.14 3.25
CA ALA A 51 -3.72 4.83 3.83
C ALA A 51 -3.59 3.99 5.11
N GLU A 52 -2.67 3.03 5.14
CA GLU A 52 -2.35 2.25 6.34
C GLU A 52 -1.82 3.12 7.48
N GLU A 53 -0.92 4.06 7.17
CA GLU A 53 -0.38 5.00 8.16
C GLU A 53 -1.48 5.79 8.87
N HIS A 54 -2.49 6.23 8.12
CA HIS A 54 -3.58 7.04 8.65
C HIS A 54 -4.74 6.23 9.24
N HIS A 55 -5.02 5.04 8.71
CA HIS A 55 -6.25 4.30 9.01
C HIS A 55 -6.03 2.96 9.72
N LEU A 56 -4.89 2.30 9.49
CA LEU A 56 -4.54 1.00 10.08
C LEU A 56 -3.67 1.14 11.33
N HIS A 57 -2.51 1.79 11.21
CA HIS A 57 -1.50 1.86 12.27
C HIS A 57 -2.04 2.44 13.60
N PRO A 58 -2.86 3.51 13.61
CA PRO A 58 -3.42 4.02 14.86
C PRO A 58 -4.36 3.04 15.56
N VAL A 59 -4.95 2.10 14.80
CA VAL A 59 -5.83 1.07 15.34
C VAL A 59 -5.02 -0.08 15.87
N VAL A 60 -4.00 -0.54 15.14
CA VAL A 60 -3.05 -1.57 15.58
C VAL A 60 -2.44 -1.18 16.92
N ARG A 61 -1.89 0.03 17.05
CA ARG A 61 -1.32 0.55 18.30
C ARG A 61 -2.28 0.53 19.48
N ARG A 62 -3.54 0.89 19.25
CA ARG A 62 -4.54 1.03 20.33
C ARG A 62 -5.17 -0.31 20.71
N ALA A 63 -5.42 -1.17 19.73
CA ALA A 63 -6.27 -2.35 19.89
C ALA A 63 -5.47 -3.62 20.20
N LEU A 64 -4.19 -3.68 19.85
CA LEU A 64 -3.34 -4.85 20.08
C LEU A 64 -2.30 -4.59 21.20
N PRO A 65 -2.07 -5.54 22.12
CA PRO A 65 -1.14 -5.37 23.24
C PRO A 65 0.31 -5.03 22.85
N ASP A 66 0.77 -5.57 21.72
CA ASP A 66 2.10 -5.36 21.11
C ASP A 66 2.03 -4.43 19.89
N GLY A 67 0.95 -3.64 19.78
CA GLY A 67 0.66 -2.83 18.60
C GLY A 67 1.77 -1.86 18.19
N GLU A 68 2.49 -1.28 19.15
CA GLU A 68 3.65 -0.42 18.84
C GLU A 68 4.79 -1.19 18.17
N HIS A 69 5.06 -2.43 18.60
CA HIS A 69 6.08 -3.26 17.98
C HIS A 69 5.67 -3.64 16.54
N LEU A 70 4.41 -4.04 16.35
CA LEU A 70 3.88 -4.39 15.03
C LEU A 70 3.97 -3.22 14.04
N VAL A 71 3.64 -2.01 14.50
CA VAL A 71 3.74 -0.82 13.65
C VAL A 71 5.20 -0.41 13.42
N ALA A 72 6.07 -0.50 14.41
CA ALA A 72 7.50 -0.20 14.23
C ALA A 72 8.14 -1.10 13.15
N ARG A 73 7.80 -2.39 13.14
CA ARG A 73 8.19 -3.33 12.08
C ARG A 73 7.65 -2.89 10.71
N ALA A 74 6.35 -2.60 10.61
CA ALA A 74 5.73 -2.16 9.35
C ALA A 74 6.37 -0.88 8.80
N LEU A 75 6.72 0.07 9.67
CA LEU A 75 7.40 1.32 9.27
C LEU A 75 8.82 1.08 8.76
N ALA A 76 9.56 0.14 9.36
CA ALA A 76 10.90 -0.23 8.90
C ALA A 76 10.83 -0.90 7.52
N ASP A 77 9.91 -1.86 7.33
CA ASP A 77 9.71 -2.55 6.06
C ASP A 77 9.25 -1.59 4.96
N ARG A 78 8.38 -0.62 5.27
CA ARG A 78 7.91 0.40 4.32
C ARG A 78 9.04 1.30 3.83
N ALA A 79 9.99 1.68 4.68
CA ALA A 79 11.10 2.55 4.28
C ALA A 79 11.94 1.93 3.14
N GLU A 80 12.05 0.60 3.10
CA GLU A 80 12.66 -0.11 1.98
C GLU A 80 11.87 0.09 0.69
N ALA A 81 10.56 -0.13 0.70
CA ALA A 81 9.71 0.05 -0.48
C ALA A 81 9.70 1.48 -1.01
N GLU A 82 9.65 2.50 -0.14
CA GLU A 82 9.69 3.91 -0.55
C GLU A 82 10.99 4.24 -1.31
N ARG A 83 12.12 3.69 -0.85
CA ARG A 83 13.40 3.82 -1.54
C ARG A 83 13.35 3.18 -2.93
N VAL A 84 12.80 1.97 -3.05
CA VAL A 84 12.70 1.24 -4.32
C VAL A 84 11.77 1.95 -5.31
N VAL A 85 10.61 2.42 -4.84
CA VAL A 85 9.68 3.23 -5.65
C VAL A 85 10.36 4.49 -6.15
N GLY A 86 11.05 5.22 -5.27
CA GLY A 86 11.78 6.43 -5.66
C GLY A 86 12.88 6.15 -6.69
N GLU A 87 13.52 4.98 -6.61
CA GLU A 87 14.49 4.54 -7.62
C GLU A 87 13.81 4.21 -8.96
N LEU A 88 12.72 3.44 -8.94
CA LEU A 88 11.97 3.03 -10.14
C LEU A 88 11.52 4.25 -10.97
N SER A 89 11.02 5.31 -10.33
CA SER A 89 10.63 6.56 -11.00
C SER A 89 11.79 7.27 -11.73
N ARG A 90 13.05 6.87 -11.51
CA ARG A 90 14.24 7.41 -12.18
C ARG A 90 14.86 6.44 -13.19
N ARG A 91 14.27 5.25 -13.40
CA ARG A 91 14.81 4.23 -14.32
C ARG A 91 14.14 4.32 -15.70
N ALA A 92 14.89 3.92 -16.73
CA ALA A 92 14.35 3.76 -18.06
C ALA A 92 13.36 2.57 -18.09
N PRO A 93 12.17 2.72 -18.68
CA PRO A 93 11.18 1.65 -18.71
C PRO A 93 11.70 0.42 -19.46
N GLY A 94 11.45 -0.77 -18.91
CA GLY A 94 11.92 -2.05 -19.46
C GLY A 94 13.44 -2.26 -19.44
N GLY A 95 14.21 -1.32 -18.87
CA GLY A 95 15.65 -1.45 -18.70
C GLY A 95 16.03 -2.29 -17.48
N PRO A 96 17.27 -2.83 -17.40
CA PRO A 96 17.70 -3.71 -16.29
C PRO A 96 17.50 -3.13 -14.89
N GLY A 97 17.61 -1.80 -14.75
CA GLY A 97 17.34 -1.12 -13.49
C GLY A 97 15.87 -1.15 -13.08
N ALA A 98 14.95 -0.96 -14.04
CA ALA A 98 13.51 -1.03 -13.77
C ALA A 98 13.09 -2.47 -13.42
N GLU A 99 13.58 -3.46 -14.16
CA GLU A 99 13.32 -4.88 -13.87
C GLU A 99 13.79 -5.27 -12.46
N ARG A 100 14.95 -4.76 -12.05
CA ARG A 100 15.46 -4.99 -10.69
C ARG A 100 14.55 -4.39 -9.63
N CYS A 101 14.12 -3.14 -9.80
CA CYS A 101 13.22 -2.48 -8.88
C CYS A 101 11.84 -3.17 -8.81
N VAL A 102 11.29 -3.62 -9.95
CA VAL A 102 10.00 -4.34 -9.97
C VAL A 102 10.09 -5.66 -9.22
N ARG A 103 11.19 -6.41 -9.35
CA ARG A 103 11.43 -7.61 -8.53
C ARG A 103 11.55 -7.30 -7.04
N GLU A 104 12.33 -6.26 -6.69
CA GLU A 104 12.44 -5.81 -5.29
C GLU A 104 11.06 -5.45 -4.70
N LEU A 105 10.19 -4.78 -5.48
CA LEU A 105 8.81 -4.47 -5.07
C LEU A 105 7.92 -5.72 -4.98
N SER A 106 8.10 -6.69 -5.86
CA SER A 106 7.37 -7.96 -5.82
C SER A 106 7.68 -8.73 -4.55
N ASP A 107 8.97 -8.87 -4.23
CA ASP A 107 9.42 -9.56 -3.02
C ASP A 107 8.93 -8.84 -1.76
N TRP A 108 8.98 -7.50 -1.76
CA TRP A 108 8.46 -6.68 -0.67
C TRP A 108 6.95 -6.87 -0.52
N LEU A 109 6.18 -6.78 -1.60
CA LEU A 109 4.71 -6.90 -1.56
C LEU A 109 4.28 -8.24 -0.97
N GLY A 110 4.93 -9.34 -1.37
CA GLY A 110 4.62 -10.67 -0.84
C GLY A 110 4.89 -10.79 0.66
N ARG A 111 5.98 -10.19 1.16
CA ARG A 111 6.26 -10.15 2.61
C ARG A 111 5.29 -9.24 3.37
N HIS A 112 5.00 -8.07 2.80
CA HIS A 112 4.09 -7.07 3.36
C HIS A 112 2.67 -7.62 3.50
N SER A 113 2.11 -8.17 2.42
CA SER A 113 0.76 -8.73 2.41
C SER A 113 0.63 -9.92 3.34
N ALA A 114 1.60 -10.85 3.33
CA ALA A 114 1.60 -11.99 4.25
C ALA A 114 1.66 -11.55 5.72
N TYR A 115 2.56 -10.62 6.06
CA TYR A 115 2.63 -10.08 7.42
C TYR A 115 1.29 -9.49 7.87
N GLN A 116 0.64 -8.70 7.01
CA GLN A 116 -0.62 -8.10 7.37
C GLN A 116 -1.78 -9.11 7.42
N GLU A 117 -1.95 -9.92 6.39
CA GLU A 117 -3.10 -10.81 6.23
C GLU A 117 -3.05 -12.02 7.17
N ASP A 118 -1.85 -12.51 7.50
CA ASP A 118 -1.66 -13.69 8.35
C ASP A 118 -1.39 -13.34 9.82
N GLU A 119 -0.74 -12.20 10.10
CA GLU A 119 -0.38 -11.81 11.47
C GLU A 119 -1.31 -10.72 12.03
N VAL A 120 -1.45 -9.60 11.33
CA VAL A 120 -2.09 -8.39 11.89
C VAL A 120 -3.62 -8.44 11.76
N PHE A 121 -4.15 -8.73 10.57
CA PHE A 121 -5.57 -8.66 10.27
C PHE A 121 -6.41 -9.66 11.06
N PRO A 122 -6.02 -10.93 11.27
CA PRO A 122 -6.79 -11.85 12.11
C PRO A 122 -6.96 -11.31 13.53
N ARG A 123 -5.88 -10.77 14.12
CA ARG A 123 -5.91 -10.18 15.45
C ARG A 123 -6.81 -8.95 15.53
N LEU A 124 -6.82 -8.12 14.47
CA LEU A 124 -7.76 -7.00 14.37
C LEU A 124 -9.22 -7.46 14.20
N ARG A 125 -9.49 -8.58 13.53
CA ARG A 125 -10.85 -9.14 13.42
C ARG A 125 -11.40 -9.57 14.78
N ASP A 126 -10.54 -10.07 15.66
CA ASP A 126 -10.92 -10.53 17.00
C ASP A 126 -11.27 -9.38 17.95
N VAL A 127 -10.61 -8.23 17.80
CA VAL A 127 -10.77 -7.08 18.73
C VAL A 127 -11.66 -5.96 18.20
N LEU A 128 -11.88 -5.87 16.88
CA LEU A 128 -12.72 -4.84 16.27
C LEU A 128 -14.08 -5.40 15.86
N THR A 129 -15.14 -4.67 16.20
CA THR A 129 -16.48 -4.99 15.70
C THR A 129 -16.57 -4.77 14.18
N ARG A 130 -17.47 -5.50 13.51
CA ARG A 130 -17.74 -5.29 12.08
C ARG A 130 -18.09 -3.84 11.76
N ARG A 131 -18.84 -3.16 12.62
CA ARG A 131 -19.21 -1.75 12.42
C ARG A 131 -17.97 -0.85 12.41
N GLU A 132 -17.05 -1.02 13.36
CA GLU A 132 -15.81 -0.24 13.40
C GLU A 132 -14.94 -0.46 12.17
N ARG A 133 -14.84 -1.71 11.69
CA ARG A 133 -14.09 -2.01 10.46
C ARG A 133 -14.73 -1.39 9.22
N LEU A 134 -16.05 -1.44 9.11
CA LEU A 134 -16.81 -0.81 8.02
C LEU A 134 -16.71 0.73 8.02
N GLU A 135 -16.78 1.34 9.21
CA GLU A 135 -16.60 2.78 9.40
C GLU A 135 -15.22 3.25 8.92
N ARG A 136 -14.19 2.48 9.26
CA ARG A 136 -12.80 2.78 8.89
C ARG A 136 -12.54 2.52 7.41
N GLY A 137 -13.00 1.40 6.87
CA GLY A 137 -12.84 1.07 5.45
C GLY A 137 -13.51 2.10 4.55
N THR A 138 -14.69 2.60 4.92
CA THR A 138 -15.34 3.70 4.18
C THR A 138 -14.51 5.00 4.18
N ARG A 139 -13.83 5.31 5.29
CA ARG A 139 -12.94 6.50 5.36
C ARG A 139 -11.66 6.30 4.54
N ALA A 140 -11.08 5.10 4.62
CA ALA A 140 -9.89 4.74 3.85
C ALA A 140 -10.17 4.72 2.33
N ALA A 141 -11.31 4.17 1.89
CA ALA A 141 -11.69 4.16 0.47
C ALA A 141 -11.82 5.57 -0.12
N ALA A 142 -12.39 6.52 0.64
CA ALA A 142 -12.48 7.92 0.22
C ALA A 142 -11.09 8.60 0.07
N HIS A 143 -10.02 7.99 0.59
CA HIS A 143 -8.66 8.46 0.40
C HIS A 143 -8.11 8.13 -1.00
N ALA A 144 -8.49 6.97 -1.56
CA ALA A 144 -7.93 6.44 -2.81
C ALA A 144 -8.32 7.23 -4.07
N GLU A 145 -9.44 7.96 -4.06
CA GLU A 145 -10.04 8.57 -5.26
C GLU A 145 -9.32 9.82 -5.80
N ARG A 146 -8.20 10.27 -5.21
CA ARG A 146 -7.56 11.55 -5.58
C ARG A 146 -6.44 11.37 -6.62
N PRO A 147 -6.40 12.19 -7.70
CA PRO A 147 -5.31 12.15 -8.69
C PRO A 147 -3.93 12.36 -8.07
N LEU A 148 -2.96 11.57 -8.51
CA LEU A 148 -1.57 11.57 -8.03
C LEU A 148 -0.59 11.52 -9.20
N ASP A 149 0.49 12.29 -9.07
CA ASP A 149 1.63 12.27 -9.97
C ASP A 149 2.74 11.39 -9.34
N PRO A 150 3.15 10.29 -9.99
CA PRO A 150 4.13 9.32 -9.48
C PRO A 150 5.59 9.85 -9.45
N GLY A 151 5.80 11.15 -9.66
CA GLY A 151 7.12 11.80 -9.62
C GLY A 151 7.81 11.86 -8.24
N PRO A 152 9.03 12.41 -8.16
CA PRO A 152 9.88 12.44 -6.96
C PRO A 152 9.20 13.06 -5.74
N GLY A 153 9.22 12.44 -4.57
CA GLY A 153 8.53 12.93 -3.36
C GLY A 153 7.05 12.55 -3.27
N LEU A 154 6.64 11.50 -3.99
CA LEU A 154 5.28 10.97 -4.01
C LEU A 154 4.69 10.74 -2.60
N PHE A 155 5.44 10.05 -1.74
CA PHE A 155 5.00 9.74 -0.37
C PHE A 155 4.83 10.98 0.49
N ASP A 156 5.76 11.94 0.43
CA ASP A 156 5.66 13.18 1.21
C ASP A 156 4.46 14.02 0.76
N ARG A 157 4.26 14.16 -0.55
CA ARG A 157 3.06 14.84 -1.09
C ARG A 157 1.75 14.17 -0.66
N LEU A 158 1.73 12.85 -0.58
CA LEU A 158 0.58 12.08 -0.11
C LEU A 158 0.29 12.38 1.37
N ARG A 159 1.32 12.32 2.23
CA ARG A 159 1.21 12.63 3.66
C ARG A 159 0.78 14.07 3.90
N GLU A 160 1.36 15.06 3.21
CA GLU A 160 0.97 16.47 3.33
C GLU A 160 -0.51 16.69 2.99
N ARG A 161 -0.98 16.09 1.89
CA ARG A 161 -2.39 16.20 1.45
C ARG A 161 -3.38 15.60 2.46
N LEU A 162 -2.93 14.66 3.28
CA LEU A 162 -3.72 14.00 4.31
C LEU A 162 -3.70 14.76 5.63
N SER A 163 -2.54 15.26 6.01
CA SER A 163 -2.34 16.06 7.21
C SER A 163 -3.03 17.43 7.10
N ALA A 164 -3.15 18.01 5.90
CA ALA A 164 -3.83 19.28 5.66
C ALA A 164 -5.37 19.23 5.86
N ARG A 165 -5.91 18.15 6.45
CA ARG A 165 -7.35 17.94 6.65
C ARG A 165 -7.75 17.81 8.13
N PHE A 166 -6.87 18.16 9.06
CA PHE A 166 -7.17 18.30 10.48
C PHE A 166 -6.56 19.59 11.05
#